data_AF-A0A8T1B918-F1
#
_entry.id   AF-A0A8T1B918-F1
#
_cell.length_a   1.000
_cell.length_b   1.000
_cell.length_c   1.000
_cell.angle_alpha   90.00
_cell.angle_beta   90.00
_cell.angle_gamma   90.00
#
_symmetry.space_group_name_H-M   'P 1'
#
loop_
_entity.id
_entity.type
_entity.pdbx_description
1 polymer ?
#
loop_
_entity_poly.entity_id
_entity_poly.type
_entity_poly.pdbx_seq_one_letter_code
_entity_poly.pdbx_strand_id
1 'polypeptide(L)' 'MRKWFYEDVNKCSCLLFEGETALQRSRWSKNHVQKTMFLAAVARPRWDRHR' A
#
# COMPACT_ATOMS: atom_id res chain seq x y z
N MET A 1 15.04 -1.78 6.24
CA MET A 1 14.22 -2.41 5.18
C MET A 1 13.69 -1.34 4.25
N ARG A 2 13.70 -1.60 2.94
CA ARG A 2 13.08 -0.74 1.92
C ARG A 2 11.95 -1.53 1.25
N LYS A 3 10.75 -0.96 1.18
CA LYS A 3 9.59 -1.57 0.52
C LYS A 3 8.81 -0.52 -0.26
N TRP A 4 8.40 -0.89 -1.47
CA TRP A 4 7.57 -0.07 -2.34
C TRP A 4 6.10 -0.45 -2.16
N PHE A 5 5.24 0.54 -2.00
CA PHE A 5 3.79 0.41 -2.00
C PHE A 5 3.26 1.18 -3.19
N TYR A 6 2.30 0.63 -3.92
CA TYR A 6 1.65 1.36 -5.00
C TYR A 6 0.21 1.62 -4.59
N GLU A 7 -0.26 2.81 -4.94
CA GLU A 7 -1.57 3.34 -4.55
C GLU A 7 -2.72 2.47 -5.08
N ASP A 8 -2.58 1.93 -6.30
CA ASP A 8 -3.66 1.30 -7.05
C ASP A 8 -3.25 -0.07 -7.64
N VAL A 9 -2.69 -0.97 -6.81
CA VAL A 9 -2.41 -2.35 -7.26
C VAL A 9 -3.62 -3.26 -7.09
N ASN A 10 -4.42 -3.03 -6.07
CA ASN A 10 -5.50 -3.95 -5.72
C ASN A 10 -6.76 -3.54 -6.47
N LYS A 11 -7.42 -4.47 -7.17
CA LYS A 11 -8.76 -4.23 -7.69
C LYS A 11 -9.63 -3.89 -6.48
N CYS A 12 -9.90 -2.61 -6.25
CA CYS A 12 -10.86 -2.21 -5.24
C CYS A 12 -12.21 -2.73 -5.73
N SER A 13 -12.63 -3.90 -5.23
CA SER A 13 -14.01 -4.32 -5.29
C SER A 13 -14.78 -3.41 -4.36
N CYS A 14 -15.19 -2.25 -4.87
CA CYS A 14 -16.04 -1.33 -4.14
C CYS A 14 -17.46 -1.89 -4.17
N LEU A 15 -18.08 -1.99 -3.00
CA LEU A 15 -19.53 -2.13 -2.91
C LEU A 15 -20.11 -0.78 -3.32
N LEU A 16 -20.93 -0.77 -4.38
CA LEU A 16 -21.66 0.43 -4.85
C LEU A 16 -23.12 0.27 -4.48
N PHE A 17 -23.73 1.34 -3.98
CA PHE A 17 -25.18 1.42 -3.79
C PHE A 17 -25.89 1.84 -5.09
N GLU A 18 -27.21 1.62 -5.16
CA GLU A 18 -28.02 2.07 -6.29
C GLU A 18 -27.90 3.59 -6.47
N GLY A 19 -27.44 4.02 -7.65
CA GLY A 19 -27.22 5.43 -8.00
C GLY A 19 -25.80 5.93 -7.77
N GLU A 20 -24.89 5.14 -7.20
CA GLU A 20 -23.49 5.51 -7.04
C GLU A 20 -22.66 5.16 -8.28
N THR A 21 -21.84 6.11 -8.74
CA THR A 21 -20.91 5.87 -9.83
C THR A 21 -19.65 5.19 -9.30
N ALA A 22 -19.25 4.08 -9.92
CA ALA A 22 -17.98 3.43 -9.62
C ALA A 22 -16.82 4.44 -9.71
N LEU A 23 -15.93 4.43 -8.72
CA LEU A 23 -14.70 5.21 -8.79
C LEU A 23 -13.89 4.70 -9.99
N GLN A 24 -13.91 5.46 -11.09
CA GLN A 24 -13.20 5.08 -12.30
C GLN A 24 -11.70 5.18 -12.04
N ARG A 25 -10.99 4.07 -12.29
CA ARG A 25 -9.54 4.08 -12.26
C ARG A 25 -9.01 5.04 -13.32
N SER A 26 -8.31 6.08 -12.88
CA SER A 26 -7.69 7.05 -13.79
C SER A 26 -6.50 6.45 -14.54
N ARG A 27 -5.86 5.39 -14.01
CA ARG A 27 -4.62 4.81 -14.56
C ARG A 27 -4.61 3.29 -14.45
N TRP A 28 -4.39 2.61 -15.57
CA TRP A 28 -4.38 1.14 -15.65
C TRP A 28 -2.97 0.53 -15.61
N SER A 29 -1.95 1.31 -15.94
CA SER A 29 -0.56 0.85 -16.01
C SER A 29 0.18 1.09 -14.70
N LYS A 30 0.81 0.04 -14.16
CA LYS A 30 1.66 0.11 -12.95
C LYS A 30 2.82 1.11 -13.05
N ASN A 31 3.19 1.51 -14.27
CA ASN A 31 4.23 2.52 -14.49
C ASN A 31 3.74 3.94 -14.23
N HIS A 32 2.43 4.17 -14.33
CA HIS A 32 1.81 5.48 -14.14
C HIS A 32 1.08 5.59 -12.78
N VAL A 33 0.94 4.50 -12.03
CA VAL A 33 0.41 4.50 -10.66
C VAL A 33 1.46 5.08 -9.70
N GLN A 34 1.04 5.94 -8.77
CA GLN A 34 1.94 6.50 -7.77
C GLN A 34 2.53 5.39 -6.89
N LYS A 35 3.82 5.54 -6.57
CA LYS A 35 4.56 4.58 -5.74
C LYS A 35 5.17 5.33 -4.57
N THR A 36 4.94 4.81 -3.37
CA THR A 36 5.49 5.35 -2.13
C THR A 36 6.51 4.37 -1.58
N MET A 37 7.75 4.83 -1.38
CA MET A 37 8.78 4.03 -0.71
C MET A 37 8.70 4.24 0.79
N PHE A 38 8.68 3.16 1.55
CA PHE A 38 8.86 3.22 3.00
C PHE A 38 10.24 2.68 3.37
N LEU A 39 10.97 3.49 4.13
CA LEU A 39 12.22 3.13 4.76
C LEU A 39 11.94 2.87 6.24
N ALA A 40 12.04 1.62 6.67
CA ALA A 40 11.82 1.22 8.05
C ALA A 40 13.11 0.66 8.67
N ALA A 41 13.48 1.16 9.84
CA ALA A 41 14.50 0.59 10.70
C ALA A 41 13.80 0.04 11.95
N VAL A 42 13.83 -1.28 12.12
CA VAL A 42 13.28 -1.94 13.32
C VAL A 42 14.46 -2.30 14.20
N ALA A 43 14.56 -1.67 15.36
CA ALA A 43 15.49 -2.11 16.39
C ALA A 43 15.01 -3.48 16.88
N ARG A 44 15.81 -4.53 16.63
CA ARG A 44 15.56 -5.83 17.25
C ARG A 44 16.01 -5.71 18.70
N PRO A 45 15.13 -5.87 19.70
CA PRO A 45 15.59 -6.00 21.07
C PRO A 45 16.55 -7.19 21.11
N ARG A 46 17.80 -6.93 21.49
CA ARG A 46 18.72 -8.00 21.81
C ARG A 46 18.22 -8.55 23.14
N TRP A 47 17.74 -9.79 23.14
CA TRP A 47 17.42 -10.48 24.37
C TRP A 47 18.68 -10.53 25.23
N ASP A 48 18.70 -9.71 26.29
CA ASP A 48 19.75 -9.73 27.29
C ASP A 48 19.23 -10.56 28.47
N ARG A 49 19.81 -11.74 28.67
CA ARG A 49 19.42 -12.65 29.75
C ARG A 49 19.83 -12.11 31.13
N HIS A 50 20.61 -11.02 31.19
CA HIS A 50 21.22 -10.50 32.41
C HIS A 50 20.68 -9.12 32.84
N ARG A 51 19.55 -8.67 32.29
CA ARG A 51 18.86 -7.45 32.74
C ARG A 51 17.42 -7.71 33.16
#